data_AF-A0A151M5L6-F1
#
_entry.id   AF-A0A151M5L6-F1
#
_cell.length_a   1.000
_cell.length_b   1.000
_cell.length_c   1.000
_cell.angle_alpha   90.00
_cell.angle_beta   90.00
_cell.angle_gamma   90.00
#
_symmetry.space_group_name_H-M   'P 1'
#
loop_
_entity.id
_entity.type
_entity.pdbx_description
1 polymer ?
#
loop_
_entity_poly.entity_id
_entity_poly.type
_entity_poly.pdbx_seq_one_letter_code
_entity_poly.pdbx_strand_id
1 'polypeptide(L)'
;MLLSQPGGIEVKWLKNGQEQTAGVVSTELMQNGDWTFQILVMLEVTLHSWDVYTCQVEHSSLPGPITVLWEVQLDSSRNKMLTGIGGFVLGLIFLALGLLIYLRKKKGLLR
;
A
#
# COMPACT_ATOMS: atom_id res chain seq x y z
N MET A 1 9.69 13.59 -3.02
CA MET A 1 9.35 15.01 -3.16
C MET A 1 10.57 15.69 -3.78
N LEU A 2 10.41 16.45 -4.87
CA LEU A 2 11.51 17.08 -5.61
C LEU A 2 11.93 18.38 -4.91
N LEU A 3 13.21 18.58 -4.60
CA LEU A 3 13.71 19.80 -3.93
C LEU A 3 14.99 20.34 -4.61
N SER A 4 15.05 21.66 -4.71
CA SER A 4 15.94 22.46 -5.56
C SER A 4 17.24 22.96 -4.89
N GLN A 5 17.54 22.55 -3.65
CA GLN A 5 18.74 23.00 -2.94
C GLN A 5 19.35 21.86 -2.11
N PRO A 6 20.66 21.55 -2.26
CA PRO A 6 21.28 20.39 -1.59
C PRO A 6 21.65 20.63 -0.12
N GLY A 7 21.57 21.88 0.36
CA GLY A 7 21.99 22.26 1.72
C GLY A 7 20.79 22.58 2.61
N GLY A 8 20.38 21.61 3.44
CA GLY A 8 19.35 21.82 4.45
C GLY A 8 18.21 20.81 4.43
N ILE A 9 18.40 19.62 3.84
CA ILE A 9 17.44 18.51 3.93
C ILE A 9 17.88 17.60 5.08
N GLU A 10 17.09 17.53 6.14
CA GLU A 10 17.27 16.58 7.23
C GLU A 10 16.05 15.67 7.28
N VAL A 11 16.26 14.37 7.08
CA VAL A 11 15.19 13.37 7.12
C VAL A 11 15.46 12.45 8.31
N LYS A 12 14.50 12.40 9.24
CA LYS A 12 14.57 11.64 10.48
C LYS A 12 13.43 10.64 10.56
N TRP A 13 13.72 9.49 11.13
CA TRP A 13 12.71 8.52 11.48
C TRP A 13 12.39 8.63 12.96
N LEU A 14 11.11 8.61 13.31
CA LEU A 14 10.63 8.58 14.68
C LEU A 14 9.83 7.29 14.88
N LYS A 15 10.12 6.57 15.96
CA LYS A 15 9.35 5.44 16.44
C LYS A 15 8.60 5.87 17.69
N ASN A 16 7.27 5.86 17.65
CA ASN A 16 6.41 6.31 18.76
C ASN A 16 6.78 7.72 19.29
N GLY A 17 7.24 8.60 18.40
CA GLY A 17 7.69 9.96 18.74
C GLY A 17 9.14 10.07 19.23
N GLN A 18 9.88 8.97 19.36
CA GLN A 18 11.32 9.01 19.65
C GLN A 18 12.14 8.86 18.37
N GLU A 19 13.18 9.69 18.22
CA GLU A 19 14.10 9.61 17.08
C GLU A 19 14.83 8.25 17.05
N GLN A 20 14.80 7.61 15.89
CA GLN A 20 15.40 6.31 15.65
C GLN A 20 16.64 6.49 14.77
N THR A 21 17.80 6.11 15.30
CA THR A 21 19.08 6.10 14.56
C THR A 21 19.57 4.68 14.26
N ALA A 22 19.16 3.69 15.07
CA ALA A 22 19.53 2.30 14.84
C ALA A 22 18.72 1.70 13.69
N GLY A 23 19.40 1.14 12.69
CA GLY A 23 18.79 0.55 11.50
C GLY A 23 18.39 1.55 10.41
N VAL A 24 18.74 2.84 10.56
CA VAL A 24 18.54 3.85 9.52
C VAL A 24 19.70 3.80 8.54
N VAL A 25 19.37 3.64 7.26
CA VAL A 25 20.31 3.73 6.14
C VAL A 25 19.86 4.87 5.25
N SER A 26 20.61 5.97 5.26
CA SER A 26 20.47 7.06 4.30
C SER A 26 21.38 6.81 3.10
N THR A 27 20.84 6.95 1.90
CA THR A 27 21.66 7.03 0.69
C THR A 27 22.25 8.43 0.57
N GLU A 28 23.41 8.54 -0.08
CA GLU A 28 23.98 9.84 -0.42
C GLU A 28 23.03 10.62 -1.35
N LEU A 29 23.11 11.96 -1.30
CA LEU A 29 22.32 12.87 -2.13
C LEU A 29 22.60 12.58 -3.62
N MET A 30 21.64 11.98 -4.31
CA MET A 30 21.73 11.72 -5.74
C MET A 30 21.18 12.94 -6.49
N GLN A 31 22.02 13.55 -7.32
CA GLN A 31 21.60 14.59 -8.24
C GLN A 31 20.91 13.94 -9.45
N ASN A 32 19.66 14.30 -9.69
CA ASN A 32 18.94 13.96 -10.91
C ASN A 32 19.49 14.80 -12.08
N GLY A 33 19.39 14.28 -13.30
CA GLY A 33 19.80 15.00 -14.52
C GLY A 33 19.07 16.33 -14.76
N ASP A 34 18.01 16.59 -14.01
CA ASP A 34 17.16 17.79 -14.07
C ASP A 34 17.48 18.82 -12.96
N TRP A 35 18.70 18.81 -12.41
CA TRP A 35 19.14 19.73 -11.33
C TRP A 35 18.37 19.59 -10.00
N THR A 36 17.68 18.47 -9.80
CA THR A 36 16.99 18.16 -8.55
C THR A 36 17.83 17.20 -7.73
N PHE A 37 17.71 17.25 -6.40
CA PHE A 37 18.39 16.30 -5.51
C PHE A 37 17.38 15.35 -4.89
N GLN A 38 17.75 14.08 -4.77
CA GLN A 38 16.97 13.05 -4.09
C GLN A 38 17.81 12.42 -2.99
N ILE A 39 17.18 12.19 -1.85
CA ILE A 39 17.75 11.43 -0.74
C ILE A 39 16.75 10.35 -0.36
N LEU A 40 17.23 9.11 -0.22
CA LEU A 40 16.43 7.99 0.23
C LEU A 40 16.88 7.62 1.63
N VAL A 41 15.95 7.61 2.59
CA VAL A 41 16.23 7.20 3.97
C VAL A 41 15.36 5.99 4.29
N MET A 42 16.01 4.83 4.38
CA MET A 42 15.39 3.56 4.71
C MET A 42 15.55 3.29 6.20
N LEU A 43 14.51 2.74 6.83
CA LEU A 43 14.56 2.25 8.20
C LEU A 43 14.23 0.76 8.18
N GLU A 44 15.17 -0.07 8.67
CA GLU A 44 14.89 -1.48 8.91
C GLU A 44 14.04 -1.63 10.17
N VAL A 45 12.80 -2.11 10.01
CA VAL A 45 11.83 -2.24 11.10
C VAL A 45 11.44 -3.68 11.33
N THR A 46 11.42 -4.09 12.60
CA THR A 46 10.72 -5.31 13.01
C THR A 46 9.23 -4.99 13.06
N LEU A 47 8.44 -5.62 12.19
CA LEU A 47 6.99 -5.39 12.09
C LEU A 47 6.29 -5.76 13.41
N HIS A 48 6.06 -4.76 14.26
CA HIS A 48 5.28 -4.90 15.48
C HIS A 48 4.04 -4.02 15.37
N SER A 49 2.86 -4.62 15.52
CA SER A 49 1.56 -3.96 15.24
C SER A 49 1.24 -2.77 16.14
N TRP A 50 2.02 -2.55 17.20
CA TRP A 50 1.86 -1.43 18.14
C TRP A 50 2.82 -0.26 17.87
N ASP A 51 3.81 -0.45 16.99
CA ASP A 51 4.81 0.57 16.72
C ASP A 51 4.36 1.50 15.59
N VAL A 52 4.35 2.79 15.89
CA VAL A 52 4.05 3.85 14.93
C VAL A 52 5.36 4.46 14.45
N TYR A 53 5.59 4.37 13.14
CA TYR A 53 6.76 4.97 12.50
C TYR A 53 6.35 6.25 11.78
N THR A 54 7.09 7.32 12.02
CA THR A 54 6.87 8.63 11.42
C THR A 54 8.14 9.07 10.73
N CYS A 55 8.04 9.47 9.47
CA CYS A 55 9.13 10.11 8.74
C CYS A 55 8.97 11.63 8.88
N GLN A 56 9.94 12.28 9.50
CA GLN A 56 10.01 13.73 9.63
C GLN A 56 11.02 14.28 8.64
N VAL A 57 10.57 15.24 7.83
CA VAL A 57 11.39 15.91 6.82
C VAL A 57 11.47 17.38 7.17
N GLU A 58 12.68 17.85 7.41
CA GLU A 58 13.01 19.25 7.60
C GLU A 58 13.73 19.77 6.37
N HIS A 59 13.23 20.90 5.86
CA HIS A 59 13.84 21.57 4.73
C HIS A 59 13.75 23.08 4.91
N SER A 60 14.81 23.80 4.55
CA SER A 60 14.86 25.27 4.64
C SER A 60 13.80 25.99 3.78
N SER A 61 13.30 25.34 2.73
CA SER A 61 12.18 25.87 1.93
C SER A 61 10.80 25.59 2.51
N LEU A 62 10.70 24.78 3.57
CA LEU A 62 9.44 24.48 4.23
C LEU A 62 9.27 25.42 5.44
N PRO A 63 8.06 25.96 5.67
CA PRO A 63 7.79 26.81 6.84
C PRO A 63 7.84 26.05 8.18
N GLY A 64 7.94 24.72 8.15
CA GLY A 64 8.07 23.86 9.32
C GLY A 64 8.31 22.40 8.95
N PRO A 65 8.60 21.53 9.94
CA PRO A 65 8.83 20.10 9.70
C PRO A 65 7.57 19.44 9.14
N ILE A 66 7.71 18.69 8.05
CA ILE A 66 6.64 17.83 7.54
C ILE A 66 6.80 16.47 8.18
N THR A 67 5.74 15.98 8.82
CA THR A 67 5.68 14.62 9.36
C THR A 67 4.75 13.77 8.50
N VAL A 68 5.22 12.60 8.10
CA VAL A 68 4.46 11.62 7.33
C VAL A 68 4.36 10.36 8.17
N LEU A 69 3.14 10.00 8.54
CA LEU A 69 2.84 8.75 9.23
C LEU A 69 3.03 7.58 8.27
N TRP A 70 3.83 6.60 8.67
CA TRP A 70 3.99 5.37 7.91
C TRP A 70 2.97 4.34 8.38
N GLU A 71 1.87 4.21 7.64
CA GLU A 71 0.93 3.13 7.83
C GLU A 71 1.43 1.88 7.10
N VAL A 72 1.46 0.73 7.79
CA VAL A 72 1.75 -0.56 7.15
C VAL A 72 0.56 -0.95 6.27
N GLN A 73 0.50 -0.40 5.07
CA GLN A 73 -0.42 -0.87 4.05
C GLN A 73 0.03 -2.26 3.61
N LEU A 74 -0.56 -3.31 4.20
CA LEU A 74 -0.61 -4.65 3.61
C LEU A 74 -1.46 -4.62 2.32
N ASP A 75 -1.05 -3.82 1.35
CA ASP A 75 -1.75 -3.58 0.10
C ASP A 75 -1.44 -4.67 -0.94
N SER A 76 -1.84 -5.92 -0.64
CA SER A 76 -1.86 -6.94 -1.69
C SER A 76 -2.91 -8.04 -1.55
N SER A 77 -3.86 -7.94 -0.62
CA SER A 77 -4.85 -9.02 -0.46
C SER A 77 -6.32 -8.60 -0.32
N ARG A 78 -6.65 -7.30 -0.37
CA ARG A 78 -8.04 -6.84 -0.18
C ARG A 78 -8.84 -6.65 -1.47
N ASN A 79 -8.19 -6.58 -2.64
CA ASN A 79 -8.87 -6.34 -3.92
C ASN A 79 -9.18 -7.60 -4.75
N LYS A 80 -8.75 -8.80 -4.31
CA LYS A 80 -9.03 -10.06 -5.04
C LYS A 80 -10.31 -10.79 -4.58
N MET A 81 -10.92 -10.38 -3.46
CA MET A 81 -12.05 -11.12 -2.88
C MET A 81 -13.44 -10.63 -3.34
N LEU A 82 -13.53 -9.51 -4.06
CA LEU A 82 -14.81 -9.00 -4.57
C LEU A 82 -15.26 -9.68 -5.87
N THR A 83 -14.34 -10.19 -6.69
CA THR A 83 -14.68 -10.83 -7.97
C THR A 83 -15.10 -12.29 -7.82
N GLY A 84 -14.69 -12.98 -6.75
CA GLY A 84 -15.00 -14.39 -6.53
C GLY A 84 -16.46 -14.66 -6.16
N ILE A 85 -17.08 -13.79 -5.35
CA ILE A 85 -18.45 -14.01 -4.84
C ILE A 85 -19.48 -13.77 -5.95
N GLY A 86 -19.28 -12.76 -6.81
CA GLY A 86 -20.20 -12.46 -7.91
C GLY A 86 -20.31 -13.58 -8.95
N GLY A 87 -19.18 -14.20 -9.31
CA GLY A 87 -19.15 -15.31 -10.26
C GLY A 87 -19.85 -16.58 -9.74
N PHE A 88 -19.71 -16.87 -8.44
CA PHE A 88 -20.34 -18.05 -7.83
C PHE A 88 -21.87 -17.95 -7.81
N VAL A 89 -22.43 -16.79 -7.46
CA VAL A 89 -23.89 -16.57 -7.43
C VAL A 89 -24.50 -16.69 -8.83
N LEU A 90 -23.88 -16.08 -9.84
CA LEU A 90 -24.33 -16.21 -11.22
C LEU A 90 -24.29 -17.67 -11.71
N GLY A 91 -23.21 -18.40 -11.41
CA GLY A 91 -23.08 -19.82 -11.75
C GLY A 91 -24.19 -20.70 -11.17
N LEU A 92 -24.58 -20.49 -9.91
CA LEU A 92 -25.66 -21.24 -9.26
C LEU A 92 -27.03 -20.98 -9.91
N ILE A 93 -27.31 -19.75 -10.33
CA ILE A 93 -28.57 -19.38 -10.99
C ILE A 93 -28.69 -20.10 -12.35
N PHE A 94 -27.63 -20.08 -13.17
CA PHE A 94 -27.60 -20.79 -14.45
C PHE A 94 -27.74 -22.31 -14.28
N LEU A 95 -27.07 -22.90 -13.28
CA LEU A 95 -27.20 -24.32 -12.97
C LEU A 95 -28.63 -24.71 -12.56
N ALA A 96 -29.26 -23.91 -11.69
CA ALA A 96 -30.63 -24.18 -11.24
C ALA A 96 -31.64 -24.08 -12.40
N LEU A 97 -31.56 -23.02 -13.22
CA LEU A 97 -32.41 -22.84 -14.41
C LEU A 97 -32.19 -23.98 -15.43
N GLY A 98 -30.94 -24.32 -15.71
CA GLY A 98 -30.58 -25.41 -16.62
C GLY A 98 -31.11 -26.76 -16.14
N LEU A 99 -30.95 -27.07 -14.85
CA LEU A 99 -31.47 -28.31 -14.26
C LEU A 99 -33.00 -28.36 -14.30
N LEU A 100 -33.67 -27.24 -14.00
CA LEU A 100 -35.13 -27.16 -14.03
C LEU A 100 -35.67 -27.41 -15.45
N ILE A 101 -35.07 -26.80 -16.47
CA ILE A 101 -35.44 -27.03 -17.88
C ILE A 101 -35.13 -28.47 -18.28
N TYR A 102 -33.96 -29.01 -17.92
CA TYR A 102 -33.58 -30.39 -18.21
C TYR A 102 -34.56 -31.40 -17.61
N LEU A 103 -34.95 -31.22 -16.35
CA LEU A 103 -35.92 -32.08 -15.68
C LEU A 103 -37.32 -31.94 -16.27
N ARG A 104 -37.75 -30.73 -16.67
CA ARG A 104 -39.03 -30.56 -17.38
C ARG A 104 -39.02 -31.23 -18.76
N LYS A 105 -37.92 -31.13 -19.50
CA LYS A 105 -37.74 -31.83 -20.79
C LYS A 105 -37.80 -33.35 -20.60
N LYS A 106 -37.14 -33.88 -19.57
CA LYS A 106 -37.17 -35.33 -19.26
C LYS A 106 -38.56 -35.81 -18.83
N LYS A 107 -39.31 -34.99 -18.09
CA LYS A 107 -40.71 -35.28 -17.71
C LYS A 107 -41.69 -35.20 -18.88
N GLY A 108 -41.42 -34.36 -19.88
CA GLY A 108 -42.20 -34.32 -21.13
C GLY A 108 -41.88 -35.43 -22.13
N LEU A 109 -40.74 -36.13 -21.97
CA LEU A 109 -40.34 -37.26 -22.81
C LEU A 109 -40.80 -38.63 -22.26
N LEU A 110 -41.33 -38.65 -21.03
CA LEU A 110 -41.80 -39.84 -20.31
C LEU A 110 -43.33 -39.88 -20.14
N ARG A 111 -44.07 -39.09 -20.94
CA ARG A 111 -45.55 -39.11 -21.00
C ARG A 111 -46.00 -39.40 -22.42
#